data_AF-A0AAD9UNB1-F1
#
_entry.id   AF-A0AAD9UNB1-F1
#
_cell.length_a   1.000
_cell.length_b   1.000
_cell.length_c   1.000
_cell.angle_alpha   90.00
_cell.angle_beta   90.00
_cell.angle_gamma   90.00
#
_symmetry.space_group_name_H-M   'P 1'
#
loop_
_entity.id
_entity.type
_entity.pdbx_description
1 polymer ?
#
loop_
_entity_poly.entity_id
_entity_poly.type
_entity_poly.pdbx_seq_one_letter_code
_entity_poly.pdbx_strand_id
1 'polypeptide(L)'
;MVDPVTILGFITLILSNVTNADLDVCDFSGEGILEPGKITLCKGKIGVGRTTEIICPKILKGSGYDLFPNTAANEAYAYHYPNGRLDIDAELRPTDYKYIYGSIHQGYVNFELDGNVVKLAFRFPVDEWLVSHGADKFLYLCMSPDTKVDNDFLELIKWHIINGTRMALDAEEKYQMIHEISSELVNKGIGIVEMTSLAYPTVAHGCGDVPTNLFLNKADYDTETQSYSCEIDIMNRSNVGFFCTGKLDPPSCLYRLYDMENELFTNIDVRHVYNYGDLLYASFKEIRGAKEFYGKCYCRNAKTNEITATIVFKHRTEHLCDLNYFLKNGNPKSLPDKWCHFKMNVGESATILFPPETDYYTQGTDAVTTGESQEAFYTSTLVPKDIKSNCYWRVESSTIHPQYGALNQILGPGAIEVDDTDRANGKIVINYKKKLDSKFGDSNVELVYYWHLHYRGTPMSDDTRASVLITLVCYNDNRPCTQM
;
A
#
# COMPACT_ATOMS: atom_id res chain seq x y z
N MET A 1 -35.01 21.74 20.30
CA MET A 1 -33.86 22.62 20.63
C MET A 1 -33.13 21.96 21.77
N VAL A 2 -31.98 21.36 21.49
CA VAL A 2 -31.11 20.77 22.52
C VAL A 2 -30.24 21.88 23.10
N ASP A 3 -30.12 21.93 24.42
CA ASP A 3 -29.40 22.97 25.15
C ASP A 3 -27.89 22.93 24.80
N PRO A 4 -27.25 24.04 24.38
CA PRO A 4 -25.82 24.10 24.09
C PRO A 4 -24.91 23.66 25.25
N VAL A 5 -25.40 23.68 26.49
CA VAL A 5 -24.64 23.20 27.67
C VAL A 5 -24.52 21.67 27.70
N THR A 6 -25.54 20.94 27.23
CA THR A 6 -25.48 19.47 27.10
C THR A 6 -24.50 19.07 25.99
N ILE A 7 -24.35 19.91 24.97
CA ILE A 7 -23.50 19.68 23.80
C ILE A 7 -22.01 19.89 24.15
N LEU A 8 -21.66 20.88 24.98
CA LEU A 8 -20.29 21.04 25.52
C LEU A 8 -19.86 19.86 26.40
N GLY A 9 -20.80 19.23 27.11
CA GLY A 9 -20.55 18.02 27.91
C GLY A 9 -20.12 16.82 27.06
N PHE A 10 -20.75 16.62 25.90
CA PHE A 10 -20.41 15.54 24.95
C PHE A 10 -19.03 15.71 24.32
N ILE A 11 -18.61 16.94 24.03
CA ILE A 11 -17.27 17.24 23.46
C ILE A 11 -16.15 16.91 24.45
N THR A 12 -16.43 16.95 25.75
CA THR A 12 -15.47 16.60 26.81
C THR A 12 -15.45 15.09 27.11
N LEU A 13 -16.41 14.31 26.60
CA LEU A 13 -16.63 12.90 26.94
C LEU A 13 -16.07 11.90 25.91
N ILE A 14 -15.56 12.35 24.76
CA ILE A 14 -14.70 11.52 23.91
C ILE A 14 -13.26 11.58 24.47
N LEU A 15 -13.10 11.20 25.74
CA LEU A 15 -11.80 10.83 26.28
C LEU A 15 -11.54 9.41 25.80
N SER A 16 -10.83 9.29 24.68
CA SER A 16 -10.33 8.01 24.21
C SER A 16 -9.43 7.43 25.30
N ASN A 17 -9.88 6.36 25.96
CA ASN A 17 -8.98 5.49 26.69
C ASN A 17 -8.20 4.71 25.62
N VAL A 18 -7.17 5.34 25.07
CA VAL A 18 -6.21 4.65 24.22
C VAL A 18 -5.35 3.80 25.14
N THR A 19 -5.79 2.57 25.38
CA THR A 19 -4.92 1.54 25.96
C THR A 19 -3.94 1.11 24.88
N ASN A 20 -2.88 1.92 24.69
CA ASN A 20 -1.72 1.59 23.86
C ASN A 20 -0.90 0.50 24.56
N ALA A 21 -1.41 -0.73 24.58
CA ALA A 21 -0.62 -1.89 24.94
C ALA A 21 -0.40 -2.71 23.67
N ASP A 22 0.86 -3.00 23.36
CA ASP A 22 1.25 -4.02 22.37
C ASP A 22 0.74 -5.37 22.89
N LEU A 23 -0.53 -5.68 22.62
CA LEU A 23 -1.18 -6.88 23.15
C LEU A 23 -1.24 -7.94 22.07
N ASP A 24 -0.94 -9.17 22.48
CA ASP A 24 -1.29 -10.38 21.71
C ASP A 24 -2.81 -10.62 21.76
N VAL A 25 -3.57 -9.92 22.61
CA VAL A 25 -5.03 -10.07 22.74
C VAL A 25 -5.72 -8.71 22.83
N CYS A 26 -6.62 -8.43 21.88
CA CYS A 26 -7.54 -7.30 21.90
C CYS A 26 -8.92 -7.78 22.39
N ASP A 27 -9.16 -7.68 23.69
CA ASP A 27 -10.41 -8.12 24.33
C ASP A 27 -11.34 -6.94 24.68
N PHE A 28 -12.50 -6.89 24.02
CA PHE A 28 -13.54 -5.89 24.26
C PHE A 28 -14.70 -6.39 25.14
N SER A 29 -14.62 -7.63 25.64
CA SER A 29 -15.66 -8.20 26.52
C SER A 29 -15.62 -7.66 27.95
N GLY A 30 -14.53 -6.99 28.33
CA GLY A 30 -14.34 -6.40 29.66
C GLY A 30 -15.30 -5.26 29.96
N GLU A 31 -15.67 -5.14 31.24
CA GLU A 31 -16.50 -4.02 31.71
C GLU A 31 -15.81 -2.67 31.45
N GLY A 32 -16.61 -1.68 31.03
CA GLY A 32 -16.12 -0.32 30.80
C GLY A 32 -15.39 -0.10 29.48
N ILE A 33 -15.19 -1.13 28.65
CA ILE A 33 -14.45 -1.01 27.38
C ILE A 33 -15.34 -0.43 26.27
N LEU A 34 -16.54 -1.01 26.08
CA LEU A 34 -17.52 -0.59 25.07
C LEU A 34 -18.72 0.11 25.74
N GLU A 35 -18.47 1.26 26.34
CA GLU A 35 -19.53 2.08 26.95
C GLU A 35 -20.18 3.02 25.94
N PRO A 36 -21.45 3.42 26.14
CA PRO A 36 -22.11 4.42 25.31
C PRO A 36 -21.26 5.68 25.10
N GLY A 37 -21.07 6.06 23.83
CA GLY A 37 -20.29 7.23 23.43
C GLY A 37 -18.77 7.03 23.45
N LYS A 38 -18.28 5.83 23.81
CA LYS A 38 -16.85 5.55 23.92
C LYS A 38 -16.30 4.86 22.69
N ILE A 39 -15.16 5.35 22.21
CA ILE A 39 -14.33 4.70 21.20
C ILE A 39 -13.06 4.18 21.89
N THR A 40 -12.80 2.89 21.76
CA THR A 40 -11.61 2.23 22.31
C THR A 40 -10.75 1.70 21.17
N LEU A 41 -9.46 2.04 21.14
CA LEU A 41 -8.50 1.56 20.15
C LEU A 41 -7.55 0.54 20.78
N CYS A 42 -7.47 -0.65 20.18
CA CYS A 42 -6.47 -1.67 20.46
C CYS A 42 -5.47 -1.75 19.30
N LYS A 43 -4.18 -1.78 19.60
CA LYS A 43 -3.13 -1.98 18.60
C LYS A 43 -2.51 -3.35 18.78
N GLY A 44 -2.75 -4.23 17.82
CA GLY A 44 -2.23 -5.59 17.79
C GLY A 44 -1.04 -5.72 16.86
N LYS A 45 -0.27 -6.78 17.05
CA LYS A 45 0.88 -7.12 16.20
C LYS A 45 0.77 -8.57 15.78
N ILE A 46 0.72 -8.82 14.48
CA ILE A 46 0.73 -10.17 13.91
C ILE A 46 2.11 -10.52 13.37
N GLY A 47 2.56 -11.76 13.55
CA GLY A 47 3.88 -12.18 13.08
C GLY A 47 4.17 -13.65 13.35
N VAL A 48 5.23 -14.14 12.70
CA VAL A 48 5.74 -15.52 12.84
C VAL A 48 5.92 -15.86 14.33
N GLY A 49 5.39 -17.01 14.74
CA GLY A 49 5.47 -17.48 16.13
C GLY A 49 4.57 -16.76 17.12
N ARG A 50 3.68 -15.87 16.67
CA ARG A 50 2.72 -15.18 17.53
C ARG A 50 1.32 -15.68 17.27
N THR A 51 0.55 -15.74 18.35
CA THR A 51 -0.91 -15.85 18.30
C THR A 51 -1.48 -14.49 18.68
N THR A 52 -2.27 -13.90 17.80
CA THR A 52 -2.95 -12.63 18.08
C THR A 52 -4.45 -12.86 18.06
N GLU A 53 -5.19 -12.37 19.04
CA GLU A 53 -6.62 -12.63 19.16
C GLU A 53 -7.42 -11.32 19.27
N ILE A 54 -8.57 -11.27 18.59
CA ILE A 54 -9.61 -10.26 18.80
C ILE A 54 -10.79 -10.95 19.46
N ILE A 55 -11.29 -10.37 20.55
CA ILE A 55 -12.46 -10.87 21.26
C ILE A 55 -13.49 -9.74 21.28
N CYS A 56 -14.60 -9.93 20.58
CA CYS A 56 -15.73 -9.02 20.55
C CYS A 56 -16.93 -9.70 21.24
N PRO A 57 -17.58 -9.08 22.25
CA PRO A 57 -18.78 -9.67 22.85
C PRO A 57 -19.90 -9.78 21.80
N LYS A 58 -20.81 -10.74 21.96
CA LYS A 58 -22.07 -10.80 21.21
C LYS A 58 -23.17 -9.99 21.86
N ILE A 59 -23.20 -10.00 23.19
CA ILE A 59 -24.16 -9.25 23.99
C ILE A 59 -23.39 -8.56 25.11
N LEU A 60 -23.48 -7.24 25.16
CA LEU A 60 -22.94 -6.43 26.25
C LEU A 60 -24.01 -5.46 26.72
N LYS A 61 -24.38 -5.53 28.00
CA LYS A 61 -25.43 -4.70 28.63
C LYS A 61 -26.76 -4.71 27.84
N GLY A 62 -27.12 -5.85 27.23
CA GLY A 62 -28.35 -6.03 26.46
C GLY A 62 -28.30 -5.53 25.01
N SER A 63 -27.19 -4.94 24.57
CA SER A 63 -26.96 -4.57 23.17
C SER A 63 -26.18 -5.67 22.46
N GLY A 64 -26.55 -5.96 21.21
CA GLY A 64 -25.83 -6.87 20.34
C GLY A 64 -24.51 -6.25 19.85
N TYR A 65 -23.48 -7.05 19.69
CA TYR A 65 -22.17 -6.64 19.15
C TYR A 65 -21.65 -7.75 18.22
N ASP A 66 -20.86 -7.34 17.24
CA ASP A 66 -20.22 -8.23 16.28
C ASP A 66 -18.92 -7.62 15.74
N LEU A 67 -18.10 -8.46 15.10
CA LEU A 67 -16.82 -8.07 14.54
C LEU A 67 -16.97 -7.75 13.05
N PHE A 68 -16.58 -6.54 12.65
CA PHE A 68 -16.66 -6.05 11.28
C PHE A 68 -15.27 -5.91 10.64
N PRO A 69 -15.12 -6.23 9.34
CA PRO A 69 -16.17 -6.72 8.44
C PRO A 69 -16.51 -8.20 8.71
N ASN A 70 -17.80 -8.50 8.93
CA ASN A 70 -18.29 -9.87 9.12
C ASN A 70 -18.72 -10.45 7.78
N THR A 71 -18.33 -11.70 7.48
CA THR A 71 -19.06 -12.49 6.49
C THR A 71 -19.57 -13.78 7.09
N ALA A 72 -20.81 -14.12 6.74
CA ALA A 72 -21.49 -15.32 7.21
C ALA A 72 -20.84 -16.65 6.76
N ALA A 73 -19.67 -16.63 6.09
CA ALA A 73 -19.11 -17.74 5.33
C ALA A 73 -17.86 -18.38 5.94
N ASN A 74 -17.52 -18.14 7.21
CA ASN A 74 -16.21 -18.50 7.80
C ASN A 74 -15.01 -17.88 7.07
N GLU A 75 -15.25 -16.89 6.22
CA GLU A 75 -14.20 -16.10 5.59
C GLU A 75 -13.95 -14.87 6.45
N ALA A 76 -12.72 -14.74 6.93
CA ALA A 76 -12.31 -13.55 7.64
C ALA A 76 -11.93 -12.48 6.62
N TYR A 77 -12.48 -11.28 6.82
CA TYR A 77 -12.16 -10.10 6.03
C TYR A 77 -11.56 -9.06 6.94
N ALA A 78 -10.71 -8.21 6.41
CA ALA A 78 -10.22 -7.05 7.12
C ALA A 78 -10.51 -5.80 6.31
N TYR A 79 -10.71 -4.69 7.00
CA TYR A 79 -10.49 -3.39 6.38
C TYR A 79 -8.98 -3.24 6.16
N HIS A 80 -8.58 -3.07 4.91
CA HIS A 80 -7.18 -2.95 4.52
C HIS A 80 -6.85 -1.50 4.17
N TYR A 81 -5.66 -1.05 4.59
CA TYR A 81 -5.03 0.16 4.07
C TYR A 81 -3.64 -0.18 3.52
N PRO A 82 -3.34 0.18 2.27
CA PRO A 82 -2.06 -0.17 1.68
C PRO A 82 -0.90 0.67 2.24
N ASN A 83 0.20 0.00 2.60
CA ASN A 83 1.53 0.57 2.94
C ASN A 83 1.70 1.25 4.32
N GLY A 84 0.90 0.92 5.33
CA GLY A 84 1.18 1.29 6.73
C GLY A 84 0.97 2.75 7.08
N ARG A 85 0.65 3.56 6.06
CA ARG A 85 0.40 4.98 6.12
C ARG A 85 -1.11 5.16 5.97
N LEU A 86 -1.77 5.69 6.99
CA LEU A 86 -3.14 6.17 6.82
C LEU A 86 -3.07 7.44 5.97
N ASP A 87 -3.35 7.28 4.68
CA ASP A 87 -3.76 8.38 3.83
C ASP A 87 -5.23 8.70 4.13
N ILE A 88 -5.57 9.98 4.19
CA ILE A 88 -6.96 10.41 4.42
C ILE A 88 -7.82 9.92 3.24
N ASP A 89 -7.24 9.88 2.04
CA ASP A 89 -7.93 9.49 0.81
C ASP A 89 -7.98 7.97 0.54
N ALA A 90 -7.35 7.12 1.36
CA ALA A 90 -7.30 5.67 1.12
C ALA A 90 -8.66 5.00 1.40
N GLU A 91 -9.32 4.43 0.40
CA GLU A 91 -10.66 3.85 0.59
C GLU A 91 -10.61 2.60 1.49
N LEU A 92 -11.46 2.58 2.51
CA LEU A 92 -11.58 1.42 3.39
C LEU A 92 -12.40 0.31 2.73
N ARG A 93 -11.73 -0.73 2.23
CA ARG A 93 -12.41 -1.85 1.58
C ARG A 93 -12.24 -3.16 2.35
N PRO A 94 -13.33 -3.90 2.59
CA PRO A 94 -13.24 -5.29 3.04
C PRO A 94 -12.39 -6.08 2.04
N THR A 95 -11.34 -6.68 2.56
CA THR A 95 -10.31 -7.36 1.79
C THR A 95 -10.16 -8.77 2.35
N ASP A 96 -10.16 -9.76 1.46
CA ASP A 96 -10.13 -11.18 1.79
C ASP A 96 -8.74 -11.62 2.28
N TYR A 97 -8.62 -12.41 3.34
CA TYR A 97 -7.33 -12.98 3.73
C TYR A 97 -6.67 -13.91 2.72
N LYS A 98 -7.31 -14.22 1.58
CA LYS A 98 -6.67 -14.82 0.40
C LYS A 98 -5.41 -14.07 -0.07
N TYR A 99 -5.16 -12.86 0.42
CA TYR A 99 -3.94 -12.09 0.22
C TYR A 99 -2.77 -12.51 1.13
N ILE A 100 -2.97 -13.40 2.10
CA ILE A 100 -1.89 -14.02 2.89
C ILE A 100 -1.62 -15.40 2.30
N TYR A 101 -0.46 -15.56 1.68
CA TYR A 101 -0.02 -16.83 1.11
C TYR A 101 1.00 -17.48 2.03
N GLY A 102 0.88 -18.79 2.23
CA GLY A 102 1.84 -19.56 3.02
C GLY A 102 2.05 -20.97 2.51
N SER A 103 3.03 -21.64 3.11
CA SER A 103 3.59 -22.87 2.57
C SER A 103 2.62 -24.05 2.57
N ILE A 104 1.84 -24.29 3.64
CA ILE A 104 1.17 -25.60 3.78
C ILE A 104 -0.18 -25.58 4.55
N HIS A 105 -0.55 -24.55 5.34
CA HIS A 105 -1.74 -24.65 6.21
C HIS A 105 -2.95 -23.77 5.84
N GLN A 106 -4.14 -24.38 5.79
CA GLN A 106 -5.42 -23.67 5.92
C GLN A 106 -5.66 -23.37 7.41
N GLY A 107 -6.04 -22.13 7.75
CA GLY A 107 -6.42 -21.77 9.13
C GLY A 107 -5.45 -20.83 9.88
N TYR A 108 -4.65 -20.02 9.18
CA TYR A 108 -3.89 -18.92 9.79
C TYR A 108 -4.80 -17.91 10.50
N VAL A 109 -6.00 -17.74 9.96
CA VAL A 109 -7.02 -16.89 10.51
C VAL A 109 -8.22 -17.77 10.81
N ASN A 110 -8.56 -17.88 12.09
CA ASN A 110 -9.69 -18.68 12.56
C ASN A 110 -10.73 -17.78 13.19
N PHE A 111 -11.95 -17.89 12.68
CA PHE A 111 -13.13 -17.28 13.29
C PHE A 111 -13.81 -18.33 14.16
N GLU A 112 -13.88 -18.08 15.46
CA GLU A 112 -14.44 -18.97 16.47
C GLU A 112 -15.63 -18.27 17.15
N LEU A 113 -16.79 -18.91 17.15
CA LEU A 113 -17.94 -18.49 17.94
C LEU A 113 -17.91 -19.23 19.27
N ASP A 114 -17.33 -18.59 20.30
CA ASP A 114 -17.24 -19.18 21.65
C ASP A 114 -18.26 -18.53 22.59
N GLY A 115 -19.39 -19.21 22.79
CA GLY A 115 -20.46 -18.73 23.67
C GLY A 115 -20.96 -17.33 23.31
N ASN A 116 -20.79 -16.39 24.24
CA ASN A 116 -21.20 -14.99 24.12
C ASN A 116 -20.10 -14.06 23.55
N VAL A 117 -19.04 -14.61 22.95
CA VAL A 117 -18.04 -13.82 22.23
C VAL A 117 -17.86 -14.31 20.80
N VAL A 118 -17.42 -13.40 19.96
CA VAL A 118 -16.88 -13.63 18.63
C VAL A 118 -15.37 -13.48 18.75
N LYS A 119 -14.64 -14.52 18.37
CA LYS A 119 -13.19 -14.57 18.47
C LYS A 119 -12.57 -14.68 17.08
N LEU A 120 -11.63 -13.79 16.76
CA LEU A 120 -10.79 -13.89 15.58
C LEU A 120 -9.35 -14.13 16.01
N ALA A 121 -8.80 -15.30 15.71
CA ALA A 121 -7.45 -15.69 16.08
C ALA A 121 -6.55 -15.77 14.85
N PHE A 122 -5.42 -15.09 14.94
CA PHE A 122 -4.31 -15.13 14.00
C PHE A 122 -3.24 -16.05 14.56
N ARG A 123 -3.01 -17.20 13.94
CA ARG A 123 -2.03 -18.20 14.38
C ARG A 123 -1.03 -18.44 13.28
N PHE A 124 0.18 -17.93 13.46
CA PHE A 124 1.24 -18.05 12.46
C PHE A 124 2.40 -18.88 13.01
N PRO A 125 2.60 -20.11 12.52
CA PRO A 125 3.66 -20.99 13.02
C PRO A 125 5.05 -20.46 12.64
N VAL A 126 6.08 -20.88 13.40
CA VAL A 126 7.47 -20.43 13.21
C VAL A 126 8.10 -20.99 11.93
N ASP A 127 7.65 -22.17 11.52
CA ASP A 127 8.28 -22.97 10.47
C ASP A 127 7.66 -22.77 9.09
N GLU A 128 6.77 -21.78 8.94
CA GLU A 128 6.12 -21.49 7.67
C GLU A 128 6.44 -20.08 7.19
N TRP A 129 6.55 -19.94 5.87
CA TRP A 129 6.67 -18.64 5.24
C TRP A 129 5.28 -18.09 4.94
N LEU A 130 5.15 -16.77 5.08
CA LEU A 130 3.92 -16.03 4.86
C LEU A 130 4.26 -14.75 4.10
N VAL A 131 3.49 -14.47 3.05
CA VAL A 131 3.61 -13.24 2.26
C VAL A 131 2.25 -12.56 2.26
N SER A 132 2.21 -11.27 2.64
CA SER A 132 0.98 -10.48 2.66
C SER A 132 0.87 -9.59 1.44
N HIS A 133 -0.30 -9.62 0.79
CA HIS A 133 -0.66 -8.79 -0.35
C HIS A 133 -1.17 -7.41 0.03
N GLY A 134 -0.32 -6.39 -0.18
CA GLY A 134 -0.66 -4.97 -0.05
C GLY A 134 -0.79 -4.45 1.38
N ALA A 135 -1.09 -5.35 2.33
CA ALA A 135 -1.47 -5.04 3.71
C ALA A 135 -0.35 -5.32 4.70
N ASP A 136 0.18 -4.27 5.31
CA ASP A 136 0.92 -4.36 6.57
C ASP A 136 0.03 -4.01 7.77
N LYS A 137 -1.17 -3.46 7.53
CA LYS A 137 -2.14 -3.14 8.57
C LYS A 137 -3.53 -3.65 8.24
N PHE A 138 -4.17 -4.22 9.25
CA PHE A 138 -5.53 -4.74 9.18
C PHE A 138 -6.37 -4.02 10.23
N LEU A 139 -7.56 -3.58 9.84
CA LEU A 139 -8.50 -2.90 10.70
C LEU A 139 -9.74 -3.76 10.93
N TYR A 140 -10.13 -3.83 12.19
CA TYR A 140 -11.38 -4.45 12.64
C TYR A 140 -12.16 -3.52 13.53
N LEU A 141 -13.47 -3.70 13.53
CA LEU A 141 -14.37 -2.94 14.38
C LEU A 141 -15.25 -3.89 15.18
N CYS A 142 -15.27 -3.74 16.50
CA CYS A 142 -16.21 -4.42 17.37
C CYS A 142 -17.33 -3.43 17.72
N MET A 143 -18.47 -3.59 17.08
CA MET A 143 -19.59 -2.64 17.20
C MET A 143 -20.94 -3.34 17.06
N SER A 144 -22.02 -2.59 17.23
CA SER A 144 -23.36 -3.15 17.11
C SER A 144 -23.76 -3.39 15.66
N PRO A 145 -24.45 -4.49 15.33
CA PRO A 145 -24.78 -4.82 13.93
C PRO A 145 -25.75 -3.87 13.23
N ASP A 146 -26.49 -3.08 13.98
CA ASP A 146 -27.39 -2.03 13.48
C ASP A 146 -26.67 -0.67 13.28
N THR A 147 -25.40 -0.55 13.70
CA THR A 147 -24.61 0.65 13.42
C THR A 147 -24.32 0.71 11.93
N LYS A 148 -24.77 1.79 11.28
CA LYS A 148 -24.51 2.03 9.86
C LYS A 148 -23.03 2.34 9.64
N VAL A 149 -22.36 1.50 8.86
CA VAL A 149 -20.97 1.73 8.41
C VAL A 149 -21.02 2.31 7.00
N ASP A 150 -21.04 3.64 6.90
CA ASP A 150 -20.93 4.38 5.63
C ASP A 150 -19.56 5.08 5.51
N ASN A 151 -19.34 5.78 4.39
CA ASN A 151 -18.07 6.44 4.13
C ASN A 151 -17.73 7.49 5.18
N ASP A 152 -18.72 8.26 5.66
CA ASP A 152 -18.49 9.31 6.67
C ASP A 152 -18.04 8.69 8.00
N PHE A 153 -18.64 7.56 8.38
CA PHE A 153 -18.19 6.78 9.53
C PHE A 153 -16.76 6.25 9.35
N LEU A 154 -16.45 5.69 8.18
CA LEU A 154 -15.11 5.19 7.87
C LEU A 154 -14.05 6.30 7.86
N GLU A 155 -14.37 7.50 7.37
CA GLU A 155 -13.52 8.69 7.45
C GLU A 155 -13.25 9.11 8.89
N LEU A 156 -14.26 9.06 9.77
CA LEU A 156 -14.05 9.34 11.19
C LEU A 156 -13.10 8.32 11.84
N ILE A 157 -13.25 7.03 11.51
CA ILE A 157 -12.38 5.98 12.03
C ILE A 157 -10.95 6.19 11.56
N LYS A 158 -10.74 6.46 10.26
CA LYS A 158 -9.42 6.84 9.71
C LYS A 158 -8.84 8.02 10.48
N TRP A 159 -9.64 9.07 10.66
CA TRP A 159 -9.25 10.25 11.39
C TRP A 159 -8.83 9.91 12.82
N HIS A 160 -9.56 9.05 13.53
CA HIS A 160 -9.22 8.64 14.90
C HIS A 160 -7.90 7.86 14.96
N ILE A 161 -7.68 6.96 14.01
CA ILE A 161 -6.45 6.17 13.92
C ILE A 161 -5.25 7.08 13.56
N ILE A 162 -5.43 8.06 12.66
CA ILE A 162 -4.42 9.07 12.29
C ILE A 162 -4.13 10.01 13.47
N ASN A 163 -5.17 10.56 14.09
CA ASN A 163 -5.08 11.69 15.02
C ASN A 163 -4.93 11.32 16.48
N GLY A 164 -4.99 10.02 16.80
CA GLY A 164 -4.34 9.48 18.00
C GLY A 164 -2.86 9.89 18.14
N THR A 165 -2.27 10.50 17.10
CA THR A 165 -0.91 11.05 17.06
C THR A 165 -0.75 12.56 16.76
N ARG A 166 -1.74 13.43 17.01
CA ARG A 166 -1.61 14.93 17.07
C ARG A 166 -1.73 15.74 15.76
N MET A 167 -2.90 15.81 15.12
CA MET A 167 -3.23 16.97 14.26
C MET A 167 -4.60 17.56 14.59
N ALA A 168 -4.71 18.88 14.42
CA ALA A 168 -5.91 19.68 14.64
C ALA A 168 -6.59 19.93 13.29
N LEU A 169 -7.78 19.34 13.09
CA LEU A 169 -8.74 19.87 12.12
C LEU A 169 -9.29 21.21 12.62
N ASP A 170 -9.93 21.95 11.72
CA ASP A 170 -10.81 23.02 12.15
C ASP A 170 -11.92 22.42 13.05
N ALA A 171 -12.38 23.23 14.01
CA ALA A 171 -13.32 22.74 15.00
C ALA A 171 -14.70 22.43 14.39
N GLU A 172 -15.08 23.12 13.32
CA GLU A 172 -16.42 23.11 12.72
C GLU A 172 -16.68 21.84 11.90
N GLU A 173 -15.72 21.42 11.07
CA GLU A 173 -15.74 20.13 10.36
C GLU A 173 -15.77 18.96 11.34
N LYS A 174 -14.98 19.07 12.43
CA LYS A 174 -14.98 18.12 13.53
C LYS A 174 -16.35 18.05 14.22
N TYR A 175 -17.03 19.18 14.41
CA TYR A 175 -18.34 19.20 15.07
C TYR A 175 -19.42 18.53 14.22
N GLN A 176 -19.45 18.78 12.90
CA GLN A 176 -20.49 18.22 12.05
C GLN A 176 -20.35 16.70 11.92
N MET A 177 -19.13 16.18 11.66
CA MET A 177 -18.87 14.74 11.60
C MET A 177 -19.17 14.03 12.93
N ILE A 178 -18.73 14.62 14.05
CA ILE A 178 -19.02 14.05 15.36
C ILE A 178 -20.52 14.08 15.63
N HIS A 179 -21.24 15.14 15.26
CA HIS A 179 -22.66 15.24 15.55
C HIS A 179 -23.49 14.17 14.82
N GLU A 180 -23.24 13.95 13.54
CA GLU A 180 -23.96 12.96 12.73
C GLU A 180 -23.71 11.52 13.23
N ILE A 181 -22.45 11.18 13.53
CA ILE A 181 -22.07 9.85 14.04
C ILE A 181 -22.38 9.70 15.53
N SER A 182 -22.40 10.79 16.31
CA SER A 182 -22.74 10.76 17.73
C SER A 182 -24.13 10.24 17.96
N SER A 183 -25.08 10.49 17.05
CA SER A 183 -26.45 9.99 17.19
C SER A 183 -26.51 8.45 17.30
N GLU A 184 -25.65 7.76 16.55
CA GLU A 184 -25.49 6.30 16.57
C GLU A 184 -24.66 5.83 17.79
N LEU A 185 -23.66 6.61 18.18
CA LEU A 185 -22.77 6.33 19.31
C LEU A 185 -23.36 6.65 20.69
N VAL A 186 -24.39 7.50 20.79
CA VAL A 186 -24.94 7.98 22.07
C VAL A 186 -25.35 6.83 23.00
N ASN A 187 -25.71 5.67 22.45
CA ASN A 187 -26.16 4.52 23.24
C ASN A 187 -25.19 3.32 23.22
N LYS A 188 -24.07 3.39 22.48
CA LYS A 188 -23.19 2.23 22.24
C LYS A 188 -21.71 2.60 22.19
N GLY A 189 -20.85 1.64 22.49
CA GLY A 189 -19.41 1.80 22.34
C GLY A 189 -18.90 1.24 21.02
N ILE A 190 -17.71 1.63 20.60
CA ILE A 190 -17.01 1.04 19.45
C ILE A 190 -15.60 0.63 19.86
N GLY A 191 -15.27 -0.62 19.58
CA GLY A 191 -13.90 -1.13 19.64
C GLY A 191 -13.27 -1.04 18.25
N ILE A 192 -12.07 -0.50 18.16
CA ILE A 192 -11.26 -0.44 16.95
C ILE A 192 -10.03 -1.28 17.19
N VAL A 193 -9.69 -2.20 16.27
CA VAL A 193 -8.43 -2.94 16.31
C VAL A 193 -7.60 -2.59 15.09
N GLU A 194 -6.42 -2.02 15.30
CA GLU A 194 -5.39 -1.85 14.28
C GLU A 194 -4.34 -2.93 14.49
N MET A 195 -4.30 -3.95 13.63
CA MET A 195 -3.24 -4.96 13.63
C MET A 195 -2.14 -4.58 12.67
N THR A 196 -0.88 -4.59 13.13
CA THR A 196 0.28 -4.39 12.27
C THR A 196 1.03 -5.71 12.05
N SER A 197 1.33 -6.04 10.81
CA SER A 197 2.21 -7.15 10.44
C SER A 197 3.67 -6.80 10.78
N LEU A 198 4.29 -7.59 11.65
CA LEU A 198 5.64 -7.35 12.15
C LEU A 198 6.75 -8.01 11.33
N ALA A 199 6.45 -9.05 10.56
CA ALA A 199 7.48 -10.04 10.21
C ALA A 199 7.32 -10.72 8.86
N TYR A 200 6.29 -10.39 8.08
CA TYR A 200 6.15 -10.96 6.75
C TYR A 200 6.76 -10.05 5.72
N PRO A 201 7.56 -10.59 4.78
CA PRO A 201 7.72 -9.98 3.48
C PRO A 201 6.38 -9.44 2.97
N THR A 202 6.25 -8.11 2.87
CA THR A 202 5.21 -7.53 2.01
C THR A 202 5.53 -7.93 0.58
N VAL A 203 4.49 -8.14 -0.25
CA VAL A 203 4.63 -8.67 -1.62
C VAL A 203 5.85 -8.12 -2.30
N ALA A 204 6.67 -9.07 -2.70
CA ALA A 204 7.87 -8.77 -3.43
C ALA A 204 7.52 -8.62 -4.91
N HIS A 205 8.27 -7.77 -5.61
CA HIS A 205 8.34 -7.91 -7.06
C HIS A 205 9.16 -9.16 -7.35
N GLY A 206 8.72 -9.97 -8.28
CA GLY A 206 9.52 -11.02 -8.87
C GLY A 206 8.69 -12.13 -9.49
N CYS A 207 9.28 -13.30 -9.66
CA CYS A 207 8.67 -14.38 -10.43
C CYS A 207 9.20 -15.73 -9.98
N GLY A 208 8.63 -16.78 -10.54
CA GLY A 208 9.08 -18.13 -10.31
C GLY A 208 9.00 -19.01 -11.53
N ASP A 209 9.40 -20.26 -11.35
CA ASP A 209 9.26 -21.34 -12.34
C ASP A 209 7.85 -21.94 -12.41
N VAL A 210 6.96 -21.47 -11.54
CA VAL A 210 5.54 -21.80 -11.53
C VAL A 210 4.74 -20.48 -11.45
N PRO A 211 3.61 -20.35 -12.16
CA PRO A 211 2.70 -19.24 -11.96
C PRO A 211 2.23 -19.22 -10.51
N THR A 212 2.45 -18.11 -9.82
CA THR A 212 2.00 -17.92 -8.44
C THR A 212 1.33 -16.57 -8.32
N ASN A 213 0.41 -16.45 -7.37
CA ASN A 213 -0.14 -15.16 -6.96
C ASN A 213 0.70 -14.52 -5.84
N LEU A 214 1.96 -14.96 -5.58
CA LEU A 214 2.85 -14.42 -4.53
C LEU A 214 3.52 -13.10 -4.92
N PHE A 215 3.52 -12.76 -6.20
CA PHE A 215 4.24 -11.61 -6.75
C PHE A 215 3.28 -10.64 -7.41
N LEU A 216 3.65 -9.36 -7.42
CA LEU A 216 2.84 -8.31 -8.05
C LEU A 216 2.90 -8.36 -9.57
N ASN A 217 4.04 -8.74 -10.13
CA ASN A 217 4.25 -8.89 -11.56
C ASN A 217 3.99 -10.34 -12.00
N LYS A 218 3.46 -10.48 -13.21
CA LYS A 218 3.32 -11.79 -13.85
C LYS A 218 4.66 -12.18 -14.47
N ALA A 219 4.98 -13.46 -14.42
CA ALA A 219 6.09 -14.01 -15.18
C ALA A 219 5.67 -14.16 -16.64
N ASP A 220 6.54 -13.74 -17.57
CA ASP A 220 6.33 -13.94 -19.00
C ASP A 220 6.82 -15.34 -19.36
N TYR A 221 5.97 -16.16 -19.97
CA TYR A 221 6.38 -17.49 -20.44
C TYR A 221 6.92 -17.38 -21.87
N ASP A 222 8.21 -17.66 -22.03
CA ASP A 222 8.85 -17.71 -23.33
C ASP A 222 8.67 -19.09 -23.96
N THR A 223 7.93 -19.14 -25.07
CA THR A 223 7.64 -20.38 -25.80
C THR A 223 8.86 -20.95 -26.54
N GLU A 224 9.85 -20.13 -26.89
CA GLU A 224 11.07 -20.59 -27.56
C GLU A 224 12.00 -21.31 -26.58
N THR A 225 12.19 -20.72 -25.39
CA THR A 225 13.05 -21.28 -24.34
C THR A 225 12.33 -22.22 -23.38
N GLN A 226 10.99 -22.32 -23.46
CA GLN A 226 10.13 -23.09 -22.55
C GLN A 226 10.37 -22.74 -21.07
N SER A 227 10.60 -21.45 -20.80
CA SER A 227 10.95 -20.99 -19.45
C SER A 227 10.20 -19.70 -19.10
N TYR A 228 9.98 -19.49 -17.80
CA TYR A 228 9.44 -18.24 -17.30
C TYR A 228 10.53 -17.18 -17.19
N SER A 229 10.18 -15.92 -17.41
CA SER A 229 11.12 -14.81 -17.23
C SER A 229 10.43 -13.63 -16.55
N CYS A 230 11.19 -12.90 -15.74
CA CYS A 230 10.79 -11.56 -15.32
C CYS A 230 11.99 -10.63 -15.20
N GLU A 231 11.73 -9.35 -15.41
CA GLU A 231 12.68 -8.29 -15.17
C GLU A 231 12.32 -7.51 -13.91
N ILE A 232 13.33 -7.26 -13.08
CA ILE A 232 13.18 -6.59 -11.80
C ILE A 232 14.15 -5.42 -11.74
N ASP A 233 13.61 -4.23 -11.55
CA ASP A 233 14.41 -3.05 -11.24
C ASP A 233 14.59 -2.94 -9.71
N ILE A 234 15.79 -3.27 -9.23
CA ILE A 234 16.06 -3.31 -7.79
C ILE A 234 16.20 -1.92 -7.16
N MET A 235 16.41 -0.88 -7.97
CA MET A 235 16.53 0.50 -7.46
C MET A 235 15.16 1.11 -7.25
N ASN A 236 14.21 0.75 -8.11
CA ASN A 236 12.81 1.06 -7.93
C ASN A 236 12.18 0.26 -6.77
N ARG A 237 12.53 -1.04 -6.66
CA ARG A 237 11.87 -1.98 -5.74
C ARG A 237 12.87 -2.60 -4.78
N SER A 238 12.74 -2.23 -3.50
CA SER A 238 13.62 -2.75 -2.45
C SER A 238 13.32 -4.19 -2.05
N ASN A 239 12.08 -4.67 -2.23
CA ASN A 239 11.66 -6.00 -1.81
C ASN A 239 11.39 -6.87 -3.03
N VAL A 240 12.20 -7.91 -3.19
CA VAL A 240 12.22 -8.80 -4.35
C VAL A 240 12.13 -10.23 -3.88
N GLY A 241 11.31 -11.04 -4.55
CA GLY A 241 11.09 -12.41 -4.16
C GLY A 241 11.01 -13.30 -5.37
N PHE A 242 11.35 -14.57 -5.19
CA PHE A 242 11.28 -15.53 -6.27
C PHE A 242 10.96 -16.91 -5.76
N PHE A 243 10.18 -17.63 -6.56
CA PHE A 243 9.68 -18.96 -6.22
C PHE A 243 10.28 -19.98 -7.19
N CYS A 244 10.99 -20.96 -6.65
CA CYS A 244 11.83 -21.87 -7.41
C CYS A 244 11.61 -23.28 -6.87
N THR A 245 10.83 -24.10 -7.57
CA THR A 245 10.62 -25.52 -7.18
C THR A 245 11.86 -26.38 -7.39
N GLY A 246 12.81 -25.87 -8.17
CA GLY A 246 14.06 -26.52 -8.51
C GLY A 246 15.27 -26.04 -7.71
N LYS A 247 16.41 -25.96 -8.38
CA LYS A 247 17.67 -25.43 -7.84
C LYS A 247 17.85 -24.00 -8.32
N LEU A 248 18.23 -23.15 -7.39
CA LEU A 248 18.65 -21.79 -7.68
C LEU A 248 20.09 -21.77 -8.21
N ASP A 249 20.32 -21.04 -9.30
CA ASP A 249 21.62 -20.91 -9.95
C ASP A 249 21.96 -19.43 -10.22
N PRO A 250 23.04 -18.87 -9.62
CA PRO A 250 23.96 -19.56 -8.72
C PRO A 250 23.27 -19.90 -7.39
N PRO A 251 23.78 -20.88 -6.60
CA PRO A 251 23.21 -21.20 -5.29
C PRO A 251 23.15 -20.03 -4.31
N SER A 252 23.97 -19.00 -4.54
CA SER A 252 23.98 -17.73 -3.80
C SER A 252 23.40 -16.58 -4.61
N CYS A 253 22.41 -16.85 -5.47
CA CYS A 253 21.63 -15.81 -6.14
C CYS A 253 21.16 -14.76 -5.12
N LEU A 254 21.04 -13.50 -5.57
CA LEU A 254 20.93 -12.25 -4.79
C LEU A 254 22.25 -11.71 -4.26
N TYR A 255 23.19 -12.58 -3.89
CA TYR A 255 24.55 -12.15 -3.53
C TYR A 255 25.51 -12.21 -4.72
N ARG A 256 25.23 -13.14 -5.65
CA ARG A 256 25.99 -13.37 -6.88
C ARG A 256 25.01 -13.45 -8.03
N LEU A 257 25.25 -12.67 -9.07
CA LEU A 257 24.47 -12.72 -10.29
C LEU A 257 25.39 -13.06 -11.47
N TYR A 258 24.81 -13.62 -12.52
CA TYR A 258 25.44 -13.73 -13.83
C TYR A 258 25.28 -12.41 -14.58
N ASP A 259 26.33 -11.82 -15.13
CA ASP A 259 26.23 -10.64 -16.00
C ASP A 259 25.75 -10.98 -17.42
N MET A 260 25.95 -10.07 -18.38
CA MET A 260 25.56 -10.30 -19.78
C MET A 260 26.40 -11.38 -20.45
N GLU A 261 27.65 -11.54 -20.01
CA GLU A 261 28.63 -12.52 -20.46
C GLU A 261 28.48 -13.88 -19.73
N ASN A 262 27.55 -13.98 -18.78
CA ASN A 262 27.36 -15.10 -17.85
C ASN A 262 28.56 -15.33 -16.93
N GLU A 263 29.32 -14.28 -16.64
CA GLU A 263 30.33 -14.30 -15.59
C GLU A 263 29.69 -13.96 -14.25
N LEU A 264 30.19 -14.57 -13.17
CA LEU A 264 29.69 -14.31 -11.83
C LEU A 264 30.26 -12.99 -11.31
N PHE A 265 29.37 -12.06 -10.97
CA PHE A 265 29.76 -10.82 -10.29
C PHE A 265 29.04 -10.63 -8.95
N THR A 266 29.75 -9.99 -8.02
CA THR A 266 29.30 -9.66 -6.66
C THR A 266 29.33 -8.15 -6.48
N ASN A 267 28.21 -7.47 -6.70
CA ASN A 267 28.16 -6.03 -6.44
C ASN A 267 26.75 -5.53 -6.06
N ILE A 268 25.99 -6.38 -5.37
CA ILE A 268 24.65 -6.03 -4.90
C ILE A 268 24.64 -6.05 -3.39
N ASP A 269 24.32 -4.89 -2.80
CA ASP A 269 24.20 -4.76 -1.36
C ASP A 269 22.80 -5.22 -0.95
N VAL A 270 22.72 -6.37 -0.30
CA VAL A 270 21.47 -6.93 0.19
C VAL A 270 21.32 -6.59 1.68
N ARG A 271 20.16 -6.06 2.06
CA ARG A 271 19.83 -5.73 3.46
C ARG A 271 19.49 -7.00 4.24
N HIS A 272 18.54 -7.77 3.73
CA HIS A 272 18.06 -9.00 4.33
C HIS A 272 17.78 -10.02 3.24
N VAL A 273 18.10 -11.29 3.50
CA VAL A 273 17.67 -12.42 2.67
C VAL A 273 16.97 -13.42 3.57
N TYR A 274 15.77 -13.82 3.16
CA TYR A 274 15.02 -14.89 3.79
C TYR A 274 14.88 -16.03 2.80
N ASN A 275 15.42 -17.20 3.16
CA ASN A 275 15.33 -18.42 2.38
C ASN A 275 14.35 -19.36 3.07
N TYR A 276 13.23 -19.62 2.42
CA TYR A 276 12.16 -20.49 2.90
C TYR A 276 12.04 -21.76 2.03
N GLY A 277 13.17 -22.26 1.53
CA GLY A 277 13.23 -23.39 0.61
C GLY A 277 12.99 -22.91 -0.81
N ASP A 278 11.80 -23.22 -1.35
CA ASP A 278 11.44 -22.87 -2.73
C ASP A 278 11.20 -21.36 -2.88
N LEU A 279 10.88 -20.64 -1.81
CA LEU A 279 10.73 -19.18 -1.82
C LEU A 279 12.00 -18.52 -1.27
N LEU A 280 12.66 -17.70 -2.11
CA LEU A 280 13.67 -16.76 -1.64
C LEU A 280 13.11 -15.35 -1.69
N TYR A 281 13.39 -14.59 -0.64
CA TYR A 281 13.06 -13.17 -0.57
C TYR A 281 14.29 -12.37 -0.21
N ALA A 282 14.44 -11.22 -0.84
CA ALA A 282 15.49 -10.25 -0.63
C ALA A 282 14.88 -8.89 -0.36
N SER A 283 15.44 -8.19 0.62
CA SER A 283 15.35 -6.74 0.70
C SER A 283 16.71 -6.18 0.32
N PHE A 284 16.81 -5.42 -0.77
CA PHE A 284 18.05 -4.79 -1.22
C PHE A 284 18.31 -3.48 -0.46
N LYS A 285 19.58 -3.22 -0.14
CA LYS A 285 19.98 -1.86 0.24
C LYS A 285 20.03 -1.00 -1.01
N GLU A 286 19.75 0.27 -0.82
CA GLU A 286 19.89 1.29 -1.86
C GLU A 286 21.33 1.30 -2.39
N ILE A 287 21.52 0.92 -3.66
CA ILE A 287 22.85 0.81 -4.26
C ILE A 287 23.29 2.21 -4.71
N ARG A 288 24.31 2.73 -4.04
CA ARG A 288 24.80 4.12 -4.23
C ARG A 288 25.38 4.34 -5.61
N GLY A 289 24.89 5.37 -6.31
CA GLY A 289 25.48 5.83 -7.57
C GLY A 289 25.71 4.68 -8.56
N ALA A 290 24.86 3.66 -8.47
CA ALA A 290 25.00 2.46 -9.27
C ALA A 290 24.92 2.91 -10.71
N LYS A 291 25.93 2.55 -11.51
CA LYS A 291 25.72 2.56 -12.96
C LYS A 291 24.59 1.60 -13.27
N GLU A 292 24.04 1.72 -14.47
CA GLU A 292 23.21 0.64 -15.00
C GLU A 292 23.96 -0.66 -14.81
N PHE A 293 23.31 -1.60 -14.14
CA PHE A 293 23.84 -2.92 -13.94
C PHE A 293 22.80 -3.90 -14.46
N TYR A 294 23.30 -5.06 -14.82
CA TYR A 294 22.52 -6.17 -15.28
C TYR A 294 23.02 -7.42 -14.58
N GLY A 295 22.10 -8.22 -14.07
CA GLY A 295 22.46 -9.53 -13.57
C GLY A 295 21.30 -10.50 -13.69
N LYS A 296 21.62 -11.79 -13.69
CA LYS A 296 20.65 -12.87 -13.80
C LYS A 296 20.84 -13.92 -12.72
N CYS A 297 19.72 -14.55 -12.40
CA CYS A 297 19.69 -15.87 -11.80
C CYS A 297 18.77 -16.78 -12.59
N TYR A 298 18.92 -18.08 -12.37
CA TYR A 298 18.09 -19.10 -12.96
C TYR A 298 17.46 -19.98 -11.88
N CYS A 299 16.24 -20.41 -12.18
CA CYS A 299 15.70 -21.64 -11.63
C CYS A 299 16.03 -22.77 -12.59
N ARG A 300 16.57 -23.84 -12.05
CA ARG A 300 16.88 -25.06 -12.80
C ARG A 300 16.09 -26.23 -12.27
N ASN A 301 15.54 -27.04 -13.15
CA ASN A 301 14.95 -28.31 -12.76
C ASN A 301 15.98 -29.16 -12.01
N ALA A 302 15.65 -29.61 -10.79
CA ALA A 302 16.60 -30.30 -9.93
C ALA A 302 17.15 -31.61 -10.53
N LYS A 303 16.39 -32.24 -11.45
CA LYS A 303 16.71 -33.50 -12.12
C LYS A 303 17.35 -33.30 -13.49
N THR A 304 16.78 -32.46 -14.35
CA THR A 304 17.25 -32.28 -15.74
C THR A 304 18.29 -31.18 -15.89
N ASN A 305 18.40 -30.29 -14.90
CA ASN A 305 19.25 -29.09 -14.92
C ASN A 305 18.88 -28.05 -16.00
N GLU A 306 17.75 -28.25 -16.68
CA GLU A 306 17.17 -27.30 -17.63
C GLU A 306 16.70 -26.04 -16.90
N ILE A 307 16.80 -24.89 -17.57
CA ILE A 307 16.35 -23.60 -17.03
C ILE A 307 14.82 -23.56 -17.10
N THR A 308 14.17 -23.44 -15.94
CA THR A 308 12.71 -23.35 -15.82
C THR A 308 12.24 -21.91 -15.59
N ALA A 309 13.10 -21.06 -15.02
CA ALA A 309 12.88 -19.62 -14.99
C ALA A 309 14.19 -18.83 -15.04
N THR A 310 14.12 -17.62 -15.58
CA THR A 310 15.18 -16.61 -15.57
C THR A 310 14.70 -15.35 -14.86
N ILE A 311 15.46 -14.91 -13.87
CA ILE A 311 15.18 -13.66 -13.16
C ILE A 311 16.26 -12.67 -13.55
N VAL A 312 15.86 -11.55 -14.15
CA VAL A 312 16.78 -10.51 -14.62
C VAL A 312 16.69 -9.32 -13.70
N PHE A 313 17.77 -9.05 -12.97
CA PHE A 313 17.96 -7.86 -12.16
C PHE A 313 18.57 -6.77 -13.02
N LYS A 314 17.95 -5.60 -13.03
CA LYS A 314 18.49 -4.41 -13.69
C LYS A 314 18.48 -3.23 -12.74
N HIS A 315 19.36 -2.28 -13.01
CA HIS A 315 19.15 -0.90 -12.58
C HIS A 315 18.86 -0.07 -13.82
N ARG A 316 17.70 0.58 -13.87
CA ARG A 316 17.37 1.53 -14.92
C ARG A 316 17.56 2.95 -14.41
N THR A 317 18.18 3.78 -15.22
CA THR A 317 18.27 5.23 -14.97
C THR A 317 17.04 5.98 -15.48
N GLU A 318 16.22 5.30 -16.28
CA GLU A 318 14.97 5.81 -16.84
C GLU A 318 13.79 4.98 -16.30
N HIS A 319 13.00 5.60 -15.43
CA HIS A 319 11.82 5.00 -14.83
C HIS A 319 10.59 5.30 -15.71
N LEU A 320 9.70 4.32 -15.87
CA LEU A 320 8.46 4.48 -16.63
C LEU A 320 7.26 4.10 -15.76
N CYS A 321 6.31 5.02 -15.65
CA CYS A 321 5.00 4.82 -15.07
C CYS A 321 3.96 4.97 -16.16
N ASP A 322 3.40 3.86 -16.67
CA ASP A 322 2.42 3.88 -17.74
C ASP A 322 1.00 3.55 -17.23
N LEU A 323 0.25 4.59 -16.86
CA LEU A 323 -1.14 4.45 -16.42
C LEU A 323 -2.06 3.97 -17.57
N ASN A 324 -1.70 4.23 -18.84
CA ASN A 324 -2.49 3.75 -19.99
C ASN A 324 -2.43 2.22 -20.10
N TYR A 325 -1.25 1.64 -19.89
CA TYR A 325 -1.08 0.19 -19.90
C TYR A 325 -1.96 -0.48 -18.84
N PHE A 326 -2.03 0.09 -17.64
CA PHE A 326 -2.85 -0.44 -16.56
C PHE A 326 -4.34 -0.35 -16.84
N LEU A 327 -4.82 0.76 -17.41
CA LEU A 327 -6.22 0.91 -17.78
C LEU A 327 -6.67 -0.09 -18.87
N LYS A 328 -5.76 -0.43 -19.79
CA LYS A 328 -6.06 -1.39 -20.87
C LYS A 328 -6.08 -2.84 -20.39
N ASN A 329 -5.25 -3.17 -19.40
CA ASN A 329 -5.02 -4.56 -18.97
C ASN A 329 -5.62 -4.90 -17.60
N GLY A 330 -6.14 -3.92 -16.86
CA GLY A 330 -6.69 -4.09 -15.51
C GLY A 330 -8.19 -3.79 -15.42
N ASN A 331 -8.85 -4.32 -14.40
CA ASN A 331 -10.19 -3.90 -14.02
C ASN A 331 -10.10 -2.52 -13.33
N PRO A 332 -10.69 -1.44 -13.89
CA PRO A 332 -10.60 -0.09 -13.33
C PRO A 332 -11.02 0.01 -11.86
N LYS A 333 -11.89 -0.88 -11.41
CA LYS A 333 -12.56 -0.80 -10.09
C LYS A 333 -11.72 -1.34 -8.93
N SER A 334 -10.62 -2.07 -9.17
CA SER A 334 -9.83 -2.74 -8.13
C SER A 334 -8.34 -2.37 -8.16
N LEU A 335 -8.04 -1.09 -8.41
CA LEU A 335 -6.66 -0.66 -8.63
C LEU A 335 -5.96 -0.30 -7.30
N PRO A 336 -4.70 -0.74 -7.07
CA PRO A 336 -3.98 -0.43 -5.83
C PRO A 336 -3.77 1.07 -5.64
N ASP A 337 -3.82 1.59 -4.41
CA ASP A 337 -3.70 3.03 -4.13
C ASP A 337 -2.39 3.69 -4.62
N LYS A 338 -1.33 2.92 -4.90
CA LYS A 338 -0.07 3.39 -5.51
C LYS A 338 0.21 2.64 -6.80
N TRP A 339 -0.10 3.28 -7.92
CA TRP A 339 0.10 2.66 -9.24
C TRP A 339 1.57 2.65 -9.61
N CYS A 340 2.27 3.71 -9.25
CA CYS A 340 3.69 3.84 -9.47
C CYS A 340 4.36 4.39 -8.21
N HIS A 341 5.35 3.65 -7.71
CA HIS A 341 6.25 4.14 -6.70
C HIS A 341 7.64 3.75 -7.13
N PHE A 342 8.49 4.74 -7.41
CA PHE A 342 9.90 4.54 -7.74
C PHE A 342 10.78 5.54 -7.00
N LYS A 343 12.03 5.13 -6.76
CA LYS A 343 13.08 5.95 -6.18
C LYS A 343 13.98 6.45 -7.29
N MET A 344 14.42 7.70 -7.18
CA MET A 344 15.31 8.34 -8.14
C MET A 344 16.60 8.81 -7.49
N ASN A 345 17.72 8.47 -8.11
CA ASN A 345 19.04 9.04 -7.79
C ASN A 345 19.39 10.21 -8.71
N VAL A 346 20.40 10.98 -8.31
CA VAL A 346 20.91 12.09 -9.13
C VAL A 346 21.42 11.54 -10.46
N GLY A 347 20.92 12.10 -11.56
CA GLY A 347 21.19 11.69 -12.93
C GLY A 347 20.04 10.90 -13.58
N GLU A 348 19.09 10.42 -12.79
CA GLU A 348 17.98 9.59 -13.29
C GLU A 348 16.79 10.42 -13.76
N SER A 349 15.91 9.78 -14.53
CA SER A 349 14.67 10.36 -15.02
C SER A 349 13.48 9.43 -14.78
N ALA A 350 12.29 10.02 -14.73
CA ALA A 350 11.03 9.31 -14.64
C ALA A 350 10.02 9.87 -15.63
N THR A 351 9.43 8.98 -16.41
CA THR A 351 8.37 9.30 -17.35
C THR A 351 7.03 8.81 -16.81
N ILE A 352 6.06 9.72 -16.72
CA ILE A 352 4.68 9.39 -16.38
C ILE A 352 3.86 9.48 -17.67
N LEU A 353 3.30 8.36 -18.10
CA LEU A 353 2.31 8.27 -19.16
C LEU A 353 0.93 8.09 -18.55
N PHE A 354 -0.02 8.89 -18.96
CA PHE A 354 -1.40 8.87 -18.51
C PHE A 354 -2.34 9.15 -19.68
N PRO A 355 -3.65 8.90 -19.55
CA PRO A 355 -4.58 9.28 -20.60
C PRO A 355 -4.47 10.78 -20.90
N PRO A 356 -4.44 11.18 -22.18
CA PRO A 356 -4.38 12.59 -22.59
C PRO A 356 -5.39 13.46 -21.83
N GLU A 357 -5.06 14.73 -21.59
CA GLU A 357 -5.98 15.72 -20.96
C GLU A 357 -7.07 16.17 -21.95
N THR A 358 -7.57 15.23 -22.74
CA THR A 358 -8.69 15.37 -23.66
C THR A 358 -9.71 14.26 -23.39
N ASP A 359 -10.88 14.48 -23.94
CA ASP A 359 -12.00 13.57 -24.06
C ASP A 359 -11.56 12.12 -24.38
N TYR A 360 -11.43 11.27 -23.35
CA TYR A 360 -10.91 9.89 -23.45
C TYR A 360 -12.03 8.89 -23.72
N TYR A 361 -11.84 8.07 -24.77
CA TYR A 361 -12.77 7.01 -25.17
C TYR A 361 -12.27 5.65 -24.70
N THR A 362 -12.94 5.05 -23.72
CA THR A 362 -12.82 3.62 -23.48
C THR A 362 -13.68 2.92 -24.54
N GLN A 363 -13.06 2.29 -25.54
CA GLN A 363 -13.80 1.37 -26.41
C GLN A 363 -14.21 0.16 -25.57
N GLY A 364 -15.42 0.23 -25.01
CA GLY A 364 -16.10 -0.95 -24.47
C GLY A 364 -16.34 -1.91 -25.63
N THR A 365 -15.88 -3.14 -25.49
CA THR A 365 -15.93 -4.20 -26.50
C THR A 365 -17.33 -4.62 -26.93
N ASP A 366 -18.40 -4.05 -26.36
CA ASP A 366 -19.79 -4.51 -26.58
C ASP A 366 -20.74 -3.47 -27.20
N ALA A 367 -20.27 -2.29 -27.61
CA ALA A 367 -21.14 -1.22 -28.12
C ALA A 367 -20.98 -0.97 -29.63
N VAL A 368 -21.23 -2.00 -30.46
CA VAL A 368 -21.44 -1.85 -31.91
C VAL A 368 -22.93 -1.98 -32.18
N THR A 369 -23.71 -0.89 -32.27
CA THR A 369 -24.90 -0.82 -33.18
C THR A 369 -25.67 0.50 -33.29
N THR A 370 -25.31 1.63 -32.68
CA THR A 370 -26.08 2.88 -32.88
C THR A 370 -25.17 4.05 -33.20
N GLY A 371 -25.22 4.53 -34.45
CA GLY A 371 -24.40 5.61 -35.01
C GLY A 371 -24.69 7.02 -34.46
N GLU A 372 -24.85 7.15 -33.15
CA GLU A 372 -24.76 8.44 -32.47
C GLU A 372 -23.30 8.71 -32.10
N SER A 373 -22.83 9.92 -32.41
CA SER A 373 -21.54 10.45 -31.98
C SER A 373 -21.42 10.29 -30.47
N GLN A 374 -20.68 9.27 -30.02
CA GLN A 374 -20.37 9.11 -28.61
C GLN A 374 -19.50 10.32 -28.20
N GLU A 375 -20.04 11.20 -27.37
CA GLU A 375 -19.25 12.21 -26.68
C GLU A 375 -18.34 11.50 -25.67
N ALA A 376 -17.14 12.03 -25.42
CA ALA A 376 -16.26 11.38 -24.48
C ALA A 376 -16.81 11.45 -23.06
N PHE A 377 -16.85 10.29 -22.43
CA PHE A 377 -17.46 10.12 -21.13
C PHE A 377 -16.52 10.40 -19.97
N TYR A 378 -15.22 10.60 -20.21
CA TYR A 378 -14.23 10.75 -19.13
C TYR A 378 -13.35 11.99 -19.30
N THR A 379 -12.99 12.59 -18.17
CA THR A 379 -11.99 13.65 -18.06
C THR A 379 -10.78 13.12 -17.30
N SER A 380 -9.62 13.10 -17.96
CA SER A 380 -8.33 12.77 -17.34
C SER A 380 -7.69 14.04 -16.77
N THR A 381 -7.32 14.02 -15.50
CA THR A 381 -6.66 15.15 -14.84
C THR A 381 -5.47 14.65 -14.03
N LEU A 382 -4.32 15.30 -14.20
CA LEU A 382 -3.16 15.12 -13.33
C LEU A 382 -3.01 16.32 -12.38
N VAL A 383 -2.90 16.03 -11.09
CA VAL A 383 -2.78 16.96 -9.98
C VAL A 383 -1.39 16.81 -9.34
N PRO A 384 -0.68 17.91 -9.07
CA PRO A 384 -1.06 19.30 -9.37
C PRO A 384 -1.17 19.66 -10.85
N LYS A 385 -2.03 20.65 -11.16
CA LYS A 385 -2.08 21.27 -12.49
C LYS A 385 -0.79 21.99 -12.84
N ASP A 386 -0.08 22.56 -11.88
CA ASP A 386 1.26 23.08 -12.09
C ASP A 386 2.26 22.18 -11.36
N ILE A 387 2.83 21.26 -12.13
CA ILE A 387 3.76 20.22 -11.67
C ILE A 387 5.09 20.83 -11.21
N LYS A 388 5.42 22.02 -11.72
CA LYS A 388 6.62 22.76 -11.33
C LYS A 388 6.41 23.52 -10.03
N SER A 389 5.17 23.90 -9.70
CA SER A 389 4.87 24.79 -8.58
C SER A 389 4.11 24.22 -7.38
N ASN A 390 3.51 23.03 -7.48
CA ASN A 390 2.57 22.54 -6.47
C ASN A 390 2.77 21.06 -6.10
N CYS A 391 3.97 20.66 -5.68
CA CYS A 391 4.20 19.27 -5.32
C CYS A 391 4.02 19.03 -3.82
N TYR A 392 3.31 17.96 -3.46
CA TYR A 392 3.32 17.45 -2.10
C TYR A 392 4.67 16.81 -1.85
N TRP A 393 5.34 17.20 -0.77
CA TRP A 393 6.58 16.55 -0.39
C TRP A 393 6.72 16.24 1.09
N ARG A 394 7.44 15.15 1.36
CA ARG A 394 7.60 14.56 2.69
C ARG A 394 9.06 14.24 2.99
N VAL A 395 9.45 14.49 4.23
CA VAL A 395 10.71 14.07 4.88
C VAL A 395 10.46 12.77 5.64
N GLU A 396 11.16 11.69 5.32
CA GLU A 396 11.13 10.43 6.08
C GLU A 396 11.79 10.62 7.46
N SER A 397 11.05 11.11 8.47
CA SER A 397 11.29 10.84 9.92
C SER A 397 10.47 11.71 10.90
N SER A 398 9.83 12.79 10.47
CA SER A 398 9.05 13.63 11.39
C SER A 398 7.98 14.44 10.67
N THR A 399 6.70 14.22 11.03
CA THR A 399 5.50 15.00 10.68
C THR A 399 5.26 15.32 9.19
N ILE A 400 4.11 14.87 8.68
CA ILE A 400 3.63 15.18 7.34
C ILE A 400 3.20 16.65 7.32
N HIS A 401 3.91 17.47 6.55
CA HIS A 401 3.43 18.81 6.21
C HIS A 401 3.26 18.88 4.69
N PRO A 402 2.03 18.88 4.16
CA PRO A 402 1.83 19.28 2.78
C PRO A 402 2.29 20.74 2.65
N GLN A 403 3.48 20.95 2.08
CA GLN A 403 3.99 22.28 1.79
C GLN A 403 3.81 22.54 0.30
N TYR A 404 3.04 23.58 -0.01
CA TYR A 404 2.86 24.08 -1.36
C TYR A 404 3.98 25.06 -1.68
N GLY A 405 4.64 24.89 -2.84
CA GLY A 405 5.66 25.80 -3.30
C GLY A 405 6.41 25.27 -4.52
N ALA A 406 7.16 26.17 -5.17
CA ALA A 406 7.90 25.81 -6.36
C ALA A 406 8.97 24.76 -6.08
N LEU A 407 9.00 23.69 -6.90
CA LEU A 407 9.95 22.58 -6.73
C LEU A 407 11.39 23.08 -6.64
N ASN A 408 11.79 24.06 -7.45
CA ASN A 408 13.13 24.63 -7.42
C ASN A 408 13.41 25.49 -6.17
N GLN A 409 12.39 26.13 -5.59
CA GLN A 409 12.54 26.86 -4.33
C GLN A 409 12.64 25.90 -3.15
N ILE A 410 11.86 24.82 -3.22
CA ILE A 410 11.87 23.74 -2.24
C ILE A 410 13.19 22.98 -2.37
N LEU A 411 13.37 22.16 -3.40
CA LEU A 411 14.46 21.19 -3.53
C LEU A 411 15.85 21.80 -3.73
N GLY A 412 15.91 23.06 -4.14
CA GLY A 412 17.13 23.77 -4.53
C GLY A 412 17.15 24.04 -6.05
N PRO A 413 17.77 25.16 -6.49
CA PRO A 413 17.75 25.55 -7.90
C PRO A 413 18.36 24.49 -8.83
N GLY A 414 17.56 23.95 -9.74
CA GLY A 414 18.00 22.97 -10.73
C GLY A 414 18.27 21.58 -10.16
N ALA A 415 17.75 21.27 -8.96
CA ALA A 415 17.71 19.91 -8.45
C ALA A 415 16.83 19.03 -9.33
N ILE A 416 15.69 19.56 -9.78
CA ILE A 416 14.75 18.89 -10.68
C ILE A 416 14.50 19.73 -11.93
N GLU A 417 14.37 19.04 -13.04
CA GLU A 417 13.85 19.57 -14.29
C GLU A 417 12.62 18.76 -14.70
N VAL A 418 11.49 19.45 -14.85
CA VAL A 418 10.22 18.86 -15.29
C VAL A 418 9.97 19.30 -16.73
N ASP A 419 9.90 18.35 -17.65
CA ASP A 419 9.43 18.51 -19.01
C ASP A 419 7.96 18.09 -19.10
N ASP A 420 7.09 19.08 -19.25
CA ASP A 420 5.64 18.97 -19.43
C ASP A 420 5.19 19.43 -20.82
N THR A 421 6.11 19.54 -21.78
CA THR A 421 5.79 20.00 -23.15
C THR A 421 4.81 19.10 -23.87
N ASP A 422 4.81 17.80 -23.57
CA ASP A 422 3.93 16.78 -24.15
C ASP A 422 2.77 16.38 -23.21
N ARG A 423 2.49 17.20 -22.20
CA ARG A 423 1.46 16.92 -21.19
C ARG A 423 0.07 16.74 -21.80
N ALA A 424 -0.27 17.51 -22.83
CA ALA A 424 -1.57 17.41 -23.50
C ALA A 424 -1.81 16.00 -24.08
N ASN A 425 -0.74 15.31 -24.49
CA ASN A 425 -0.78 13.92 -24.97
C ASN A 425 -0.57 12.89 -23.84
N GLY A 426 -0.63 13.33 -22.58
CA GLY A 426 -0.55 12.46 -21.43
C GLY A 426 0.87 12.03 -21.08
N LYS A 427 1.89 12.85 -21.36
CA LYS A 427 3.29 12.53 -21.06
C LYS A 427 3.98 13.66 -20.27
N ILE A 428 4.63 13.28 -19.18
CA ILE A 428 5.52 14.16 -18.42
C ILE A 428 6.83 13.44 -18.12
N VAL A 429 7.94 14.15 -18.18
CA VAL A 429 9.27 13.63 -17.81
C VAL A 429 9.85 14.47 -16.68
N ILE A 430 10.28 13.81 -15.61
CA ILE A 430 10.90 14.41 -14.44
C ILE A 430 12.35 13.95 -14.39
N ASN A 431 13.28 14.88 -14.36
CA ASN A 431 14.72 14.61 -14.32
C ASN A 431 15.28 15.05 -12.98
N TYR A 432 15.97 14.17 -12.27
CA TYR A 432 16.63 14.51 -11.01
C TYR A 432 18.10 14.86 -11.31
N LYS A 433 18.41 16.15 -11.51
CA LYS A 433 19.69 16.59 -12.08
C LYS A 433 20.79 16.84 -11.05
N LYS A 434 20.44 17.31 -9.85
CA LYS A 434 21.41 17.71 -8.82
C LYS A 434 20.95 17.29 -7.44
N LYS A 435 21.91 17.12 -6.52
CA LYS A 435 21.64 16.85 -5.11
C LYS A 435 20.70 17.90 -4.52
N LEU A 436 19.88 17.45 -3.56
CA LEU A 436 18.98 18.32 -2.81
C LEU A 436 19.78 19.32 -1.97
N ASP A 437 19.17 20.47 -1.69
CA ASP A 437 19.72 21.46 -0.78
C ASP A 437 19.95 20.86 0.63
N SER A 438 21.05 21.24 1.27
CA SER A 438 21.42 20.87 2.65
C SER A 438 20.31 21.07 3.68
N LYS A 439 19.36 21.99 3.44
CA LYS A 439 18.22 22.24 4.35
C LYS A 439 17.28 21.04 4.52
N PHE A 440 17.32 20.05 3.63
CA PHE A 440 16.57 18.79 3.80
C PHE A 440 17.24 17.82 4.77
N GLY A 441 18.39 18.21 5.33
CA GLY A 441 19.16 17.40 6.26
C GLY A 441 19.42 16.03 5.67
N ASP A 442 19.24 15.01 6.50
CA ASP A 442 19.50 13.63 6.10
C ASP A 442 18.26 12.86 5.57
N SER A 443 17.30 13.55 4.95
CA SER A 443 16.03 12.93 4.59
C SER A 443 15.73 12.90 3.10
N ASN A 444 15.23 11.75 2.65
CA ASN A 444 14.63 11.61 1.32
C ASN A 444 13.46 12.58 1.15
N VAL A 445 13.22 12.98 -0.10
CA VAL A 445 12.08 13.82 -0.46
C VAL A 445 11.13 13.04 -1.36
N GLU A 446 9.91 12.82 -0.90
CA GLU A 446 8.86 12.23 -1.73
C GLU A 446 8.16 13.31 -2.55
N LEU A 447 7.87 13.08 -3.82
CA LEU A 447 6.99 13.87 -4.67
C LEU A 447 5.74 13.05 -4.95
N VAL A 448 4.56 13.63 -4.73
CA VAL A 448 3.29 12.94 -4.97
C VAL A 448 2.50 13.63 -6.07
N TYR A 449 2.13 12.84 -7.08
CA TYR A 449 1.22 13.23 -8.14
C TYR A 449 -0.03 12.36 -8.06
N TYR A 450 -1.19 12.96 -8.26
CA TYR A 450 -2.46 12.27 -8.29
C TYR A 450 -3.05 12.37 -9.67
N TRP A 451 -3.42 11.23 -10.25
CA TRP A 451 -4.15 11.16 -11.49
C TRP A 451 -5.60 10.76 -11.20
N HIS A 452 -6.53 11.42 -11.87
CA HIS A 452 -7.96 11.22 -11.73
C HIS A 452 -8.60 11.09 -13.10
N LEU A 453 -9.39 10.03 -13.28
CA LEU A 453 -10.26 9.82 -14.41
C LEU A 453 -11.70 9.95 -13.94
N HIS A 454 -12.33 11.06 -14.30
CA HIS A 454 -13.66 11.43 -13.85
C HIS A 454 -14.71 11.17 -14.94
N TYR A 455 -15.78 10.46 -14.62
CA TYR A 455 -16.89 10.22 -15.55
C TYR A 455 -17.83 11.44 -15.61
N ARG A 456 -18.10 11.96 -16.82
CA ARG A 456 -18.95 13.15 -17.06
C ARG A 456 -20.46 12.87 -17.00
N GLY A 457 -20.89 11.61 -17.04
CA GLY A 457 -22.31 11.26 -17.02
C GLY A 457 -22.92 11.26 -15.61
N THR A 458 -24.16 10.76 -15.49
CA THR A 458 -24.91 10.78 -14.22
C THR A 458 -24.17 10.09 -13.07
N PRO A 459 -24.28 10.62 -11.85
CA PRO A 459 -23.33 10.40 -10.76
C PRO A 459 -23.57 9.04 -10.08
N MET A 460 -22.99 7.98 -10.61
CA MET A 460 -22.84 6.71 -9.88
C MET A 460 -21.44 6.12 -10.13
N SER A 461 -20.53 6.49 -9.22
CA SER A 461 -19.37 5.73 -8.71
C SER A 461 -18.15 5.38 -9.58
N ASP A 462 -18.05 5.73 -10.86
CA ASP A 462 -16.94 5.21 -11.70
C ASP A 462 -15.74 6.18 -11.86
N ASP A 463 -15.41 6.91 -10.80
CA ASP A 463 -14.18 7.69 -10.74
C ASP A 463 -12.99 6.78 -10.44
N THR A 464 -11.98 6.80 -11.32
CA THR A 464 -10.74 6.04 -11.10
C THR A 464 -9.64 6.99 -10.66
N ARG A 465 -8.89 6.63 -9.62
CA ARG A 465 -7.79 7.43 -9.09
C ARG A 465 -6.50 6.61 -9.05
N ALA A 466 -5.38 7.29 -9.26
CA ALA A 466 -4.04 6.73 -9.10
C ALA A 466 -3.15 7.74 -8.39
N SER A 467 -2.27 7.24 -7.52
CA SER A 467 -1.12 8.03 -7.06
C SER A 467 0.17 7.56 -7.74
N VAL A 468 1.01 8.54 -8.08
CA VAL A 468 2.39 8.36 -8.54
C VAL A 468 3.30 8.99 -7.50
N LEU A 469 4.10 8.14 -6.85
CA LEU A 469 5.03 8.52 -5.80
C LEU A 469 6.46 8.44 -6.33
N ILE A 470 7.19 9.55 -6.28
CA ILE A 470 8.59 9.63 -6.68
C ILE A 470 9.43 9.97 -5.47
N THR A 471 10.29 9.07 -5.01
CA THR A 471 11.17 9.35 -3.88
C THR A 471 12.55 9.77 -4.39
N LEU A 472 12.91 11.03 -4.17
CA LEU A 472 14.23 11.58 -4.43
C LEU A 472 15.18 11.20 -3.30
N VAL A 473 16.25 10.48 -3.65
CA VAL A 473 17.24 10.04 -2.67
C VAL A 473 18.12 11.23 -2.27
N CYS A 474 18.17 11.54 -0.98
CA CYS A 474 19.06 12.57 -0.44
C CYS A 474 20.49 12.06 -0.39
N TYR A 475 21.47 12.95 -0.64
CA TYR A 475 22.90 12.62 -0.58
C TYR A 475 23.69 13.61 0.29
N ASN A 476 24.31 13.10 1.36
CA ASN A 476 25.27 13.82 2.21
C ASN A 476 26.67 13.24 1.98
N ASP A 477 27.64 14.04 1.51
CA ASP A 477 29.00 13.59 1.17
C ASP A 477 29.08 12.30 0.30
N ASN A 478 28.21 12.21 -0.72
CA ASN A 478 28.06 11.04 -1.61
C ASN A 478 27.50 9.78 -0.93
N ARG A 479 26.89 9.91 0.25
CA ARG A 479 26.17 8.84 0.95
C ARG A 479 24.67 9.15 1.01
N PRO A 480 23.79 8.15 0.81
CA PRO A 480 22.36 8.32 1.04
C PRO A 480 22.13 8.74 2.47
N CYS A 481 21.27 9.71 2.66
CA CYS A 481 21.12 10.33 3.95
C CYS A 481 20.43 9.44 5.00
N THR A 482 19.60 8.49 4.58
CA THR A 482 18.92 7.50 5.45
C THR A 482 19.84 6.44 6.09
N GLN A 483 21.17 6.58 5.95
CA GLN A 483 22.18 5.69 6.51
C GLN A 483 23.05 6.33 7.62
N MET A 484 22.73 7.54 8.07
CA MET A 484 23.26 8.12 9.31
C MET A 484 22.27 7.88 10.45
#